data_AF-A0A661B9Y1-F1
#
_entry.id   AF-A0A661B9Y1-F1
#
_cell.length_a   1.000
_cell.length_b   1.000
_cell.length_c   1.000
_cell.angle_alpha   90.00
_cell.angle_beta   90.00
_cell.angle_gamma   90.00
#
_symmetry.space_group_name_H-M   'P 1'
#
loop_
_entity.id
_entity.type
_entity.pdbx_description
1 polymer ?
#
loop_
_entity_poly.entity_id
_entity_poly.type
_entity_poly.pdbx_seq_one_letter_code
_entity_poly.pdbx_strand_id
1 'polypeptide(L)' 'IQEAFVETGAVQCGFCTPGFVLAAYYLLKRNPNPTEEEIKSALDGNLCRCTGYVKIIEAVKLSAKRMAEDA' A
#
# COMPACT_ATOMS: atom_id res chain seq x y z
N ILE A 1 -0.43 -1.12 -8.37
CA ILE A 1 -0.65 -1.42 -6.93
C ILE A 1 -0.50 -2.90 -6.62
N GLN A 2 -1.31 -3.80 -7.21
CA GLN A 2 -1.25 -5.24 -6.86
C GLN A 2 0.13 -5.86 -7.11
N GLU A 3 0.76 -5.54 -8.24
CA GLU A 3 2.14 -5.99 -8.54
C GLU A 3 3.13 -5.60 -7.46
N ALA A 4 3.10 -4.34 -7.00
CA ALA A 4 3.97 -3.87 -5.92
C ALA A 4 3.76 -4.65 -4.62
N PHE A 5 2.51 -5.02 -4.28
CA PHE A 5 2.23 -5.85 -3.10
C PHE A 5 2.83 -7.25 -3.20
N VAL A 6 2.84 -7.84 -4.40
CA VAL A 6 3.49 -9.14 -4.66
C VAL A 6 5.00 -9.01 -4.54
N GLU A 7 5.58 -8.02 -5.22
CA GLU A 7 7.04 -7.86 -5.30
C GLU A 7 7.71 -7.50 -3.98
N THR A 8 7.08 -6.68 -3.13
CA THR A 8 7.65 -6.31 -1.83
C THR A 8 7.43 -7.35 -0.74
N GLY A 9 6.66 -8.42 -1.02
CA GLY A 9 6.25 -9.39 0.00
C GLY A 9 5.22 -8.83 0.99
N ALA A 10 4.36 -7.90 0.55
CA ALA A 10 3.28 -7.36 1.36
C ALA A 10 2.12 -8.36 1.59
N VAL A 11 2.20 -9.55 1.00
CA VAL A 11 1.20 -10.61 1.11
C VAL A 11 1.81 -11.82 1.82
N GLN A 12 1.25 -12.15 2.99
CA GLN A 12 1.50 -13.43 3.67
C GLN A 12 0.23 -14.31 3.59
N CYS A 13 -0.65 -14.26 4.61
CA CYS A 13 -1.90 -15.03 4.57
C CYS A 13 -2.93 -14.51 3.56
N GLY A 14 -2.77 -13.28 3.07
CA GLY A 14 -3.64 -12.68 2.06
C GLY A 14 -4.99 -12.15 2.53
N PHE A 15 -5.44 -12.49 3.74
CA PHE A 15 -6.79 -12.15 4.21
C PHE A 15 -7.07 -10.64 4.24
N CYS A 16 -6.11 -9.83 4.72
CA CYS A 16 -6.24 -8.38 4.78
C CYS A 16 -5.93 -7.68 3.44
N THR A 17 -5.33 -8.36 2.47
CA THR A 17 -4.78 -7.75 1.26
C THR A 17 -5.83 -6.96 0.45
N PRO A 18 -7.08 -7.44 0.27
CA PRO A 18 -8.09 -6.65 -0.45
C PRO A 18 -8.36 -5.28 0.18
N GLY A 19 -8.43 -5.20 1.51
CA GLY A 19 -8.64 -3.94 2.23
C GLY A 19 -7.49 -2.95 2.04
N PHE A 20 -6.25 -3.43 2.18
CA PHE A 20 -5.06 -2.61 1.96
C PHE A 20 -4.93 -2.12 0.52
N VAL A 21 -5.22 -2.97 -0.48
CA VAL A 21 -5.17 -2.57 -1.89
C VAL A 21 -6.16 -1.44 -2.19
N LEU A 22 -7.39 -1.53 -1.67
CA LEU A 22 -8.41 -0.49 -1.85
C LEU A 22 -8.05 0.80 -1.13
N ALA A 23 -7.55 0.72 0.10
CA ALA A 23 -7.11 1.89 0.87
C ALA A 23 -5.94 2.61 0.18
N ALA A 24 -4.94 1.84 -0.29
CA ALA A 24 -3.81 2.36 -1.07
C ALA A 24 -4.27 3.00 -2.38
N TYR A 25 -5.20 2.38 -3.10
CA TYR A 25 -5.78 2.94 -4.32
C TYR A 25 -6.47 4.28 -4.06
N TYR A 26 -7.29 4.36 -3.02
CA TYR A 26 -7.99 5.58 -2.65
C TYR A 26 -7.01 6.71 -2.28
N LEU A 27 -5.97 6.41 -1.50
CA LEU A 27 -4.91 7.35 -1.16
C LEU A 27 -4.22 7.87 -2.43
N LEU A 28 -3.65 6.98 -3.25
CA LEU A 28 -2.82 7.37 -4.39
C LEU A 28 -3.58 8.07 -5.50
N LYS A 29 -4.90 7.82 -5.62
CA LYS A 29 -5.77 8.57 -6.54
C LYS A 29 -5.93 10.04 -6.14
N ARG A 30 -5.85 10.36 -4.84
CA ARG A 30 -6.07 11.72 -4.30
C ARG A 30 -4.76 12.45 -4.02
N ASN A 31 -3.76 11.71 -3.55
CA ASN A 31 -2.41 12.19 -3.31
C ASN A 31 -1.43 11.20 -3.97
N PRO A 32 -0.96 11.49 -5.20
CA PRO A 32 -0.03 10.61 -5.93
C PRO A 32 1.37 10.52 -5.30
N ASN A 33 1.75 11.45 -4.42
CA ASN A 33 3.06 11.48 -3.77
C ASN A 33 2.93 11.64 -2.24
N PRO A 34 2.33 10.66 -1.55
CA PRO A 34 2.10 10.76 -0.12
C PRO A 34 3.40 10.54 0.68
N THR A 35 3.50 11.24 1.80
CA THR A 35 4.51 10.97 2.84
C THR A 35 4.26 9.63 3.53
N GLU A 36 5.26 9.11 4.25
CA GLU A 36 5.08 7.85 4.99
C GLU A 36 3.99 7.96 6.07
N GLU A 37 3.91 9.10 6.75
CA GLU A 37 2.90 9.39 7.76
C GLU A 37 1.49 9.40 7.18
N GLU A 38 1.32 9.99 5.99
CA GLU A 38 0.03 9.95 5.26
C GLU A 38 -0.33 8.52 4.83
N ILE A 39 0.65 7.71 4.40
CA ILE A 39 0.42 6.30 4.10
C ILE A 39 -0.05 5.57 5.35
N LYS A 40 0.63 5.73 6.50
CA LYS A 40 0.23 5.09 7.76
C LYS A 40 -1.19 5.48 8.13
N SER A 41 -1.49 6.78 8.17
CA SER A 41 -2.82 7.29 8.53
C SER A 41 -3.92 6.77 7.59
N ALA A 42 -3.65 6.70 6.29
CA ALA A 42 -4.61 6.16 5.32
C ALA A 42 -4.87 4.65 5.49
N LEU A 43 -3.95 3.93 6.13
CA LEU A 43 -4.03 2.48 6.31
C LEU A 43 -4.49 2.06 7.72
N ASP A 44 -4.62 2.99 8.68
CA ASP A 44 -4.94 2.68 10.10
C ASP A 44 -6.23 1.84 10.28
N GLY A 45 -7.19 1.94 9.36
CA GLY A 45 -8.42 1.15 9.37
C GLY A 45 -8.26 -0.32 8.94
N ASN A 46 -7.08 -0.72 8.46
CA ASN A 46 -6.80 -2.07 7.96
C ASN A 46 -5.83 -2.79 8.90
N LEU A 47 -6.32 -3.78 9.63
CA LEU A 47 -5.49 -4.56 10.55
C LEU A 47 -4.80 -5.72 9.84
N CYS A 48 -3.51 -5.92 10.13
CA CYS A 48 -2.74 -7.06 9.67
C CYS A 48 -2.04 -7.76 10.83
N ARG A 49 -2.15 -9.09 10.91
CA ARG A 49 -1.44 -9.87 11.93
C ARG A 49 -0.16 -10.54 11.41
N CYS A 50 0.03 -10.59 10.10
CA CYS A 50 1.09 -11.39 9.48
C CYS A 50 2.31 -10.54 9.09
N THR A 51 2.10 -9.41 8.41
CA THR A 51 3.19 -8.65 7.75
C THR A 51 3.97 -7.71 8.68
N GLY A 52 3.36 -7.29 9.79
CA GLY A 52 3.91 -6.19 10.60
C GLY A 52 3.92 -4.84 9.89
N TYR A 53 3.11 -4.65 8.83
CA TYR A 53 2.88 -3.41 8.07
C TYR A 53 4.05 -2.88 7.23
N VAL A 54 5.31 -3.17 7.57
CA VAL A 54 6.50 -2.63 6.88
C VAL A 54 6.44 -2.86 5.37
N LYS A 55 6.23 -4.11 4.93
CA LYS A 55 6.15 -4.45 3.50
C LYS A 55 4.93 -3.89 2.77
N ILE A 56 3.84 -3.63 3.50
CA ILE A 56 2.66 -2.97 2.95
C ILE A 56 2.98 -1.49 2.66
N ILE A 57 3.62 -0.80 3.59
CA ILE A 57 4.03 0.60 3.42
C ILE A 57 5.01 0.72 2.24
N GLU A 58 6.00 -0.18 2.15
CA GLU A 58 6.90 -0.26 1.00
C GLU A 58 6.15 -0.47 -0.33
N ALA A 59 5.13 -1.34 -0.35
CA ALA A 59 4.31 -1.59 -1.54
C ALA A 59 3.55 -0.34 -2.00
N VAL A 60 3.03 0.46 -1.06
CA VAL A 60 2.33 1.72 -1.37
C VAL A 60 3.31 2.73 -1.95
N LYS A 61 4.51 2.89 -1.35
CA LYS A 61 5.56 3.78 -1.88
C LYS A 61 6.01 3.37 -3.29
N LEU A 62 6.23 2.07 -3.53
CA LEU A 62 6.57 1.55 -4.85
C LEU A 62 5.44 1.81 -5.85
N SER A 63 4.19 1.63 -5.44
CA SER A 63 3.02 1.92 -6.28
C SER A 63 2.94 3.41 -6.65
N ALA A 64 3.16 4.32 -5.70
CA ALA A 64 3.19 5.76 -5.95
C ALA A 64 4.25 6.12 -6.99
N LYS A 65 5.46 5.59 -6.85
CA LYS A 65 6.56 5.80 -7.79
C LYS A 65 6.18 5.35 -9.21
N ARG A 66 5.66 4.13 -9.38
CA ARG A 66 5.27 3.60 -10.70
C ARG A 66 4.15 4.40 -11.35
N MET A 67 3.11 4.75 -10.58
CA MET A 67 2.00 5.55 -11.08
C MET A 67 2.43 6.95 -11.53
N ALA A 68 3.52 7.50 -10.98
CA ALA A 68 4.09 8.76 -11.44
C ALA A 68 4.97 8.60 -12.70
N GLU A 69 5.58 7.44 -12.91
CA GLU A 69 6.36 7.12 -14.13
C GLU A 69 5.47 6.83 -15.35
N ASP A 70 4.25 6.32 -15.11
CA ASP A 70 3.26 5.99 -16.15
C ASP A 70 2.36 7.18 -16.57
N ALA A 71 2.49 8.35 -15.92
CA ALA A 71 1.67 9.54 -16.14
C ALA A 71 2.31 10.53 -17.13
#